data_AF-A0A924X063-F1
#
_entry.id   AF-A0A924X063-F1
#
_cell.length_a   1.000
_cell.length_b   1.000
_cell.length_c   1.000
_cell.angle_alpha   90.00
_cell.angle_beta   90.00
_cell.angle_gamma   90.00
#
_symmetry.space_group_name_H-M   'P 1'
#
loop_
_entity.id
_entity.type
_entity.pdbx_description
1 polymer ?
#
loop_
_entity_poly.entity_id
_entity_poly.type
_entity_poly.pdbx_seq_one_letter_code
_entity_poly.pdbx_strand_id
1 'polypeptide(L)'
;ALGKVSNFDKLLAEEWFSVTNGTEDDALLLTLFLCVASGLAPKTELKISEAKKAVSNIREKGILEKEVLKLIEKAPHEELEQLLALWSDFIDEAKPFLLDKTDEKLKQVMLFLVDYCNIQKAKK
;
A
#
# COMPACT_ATOMS: atom_id res chain seq x y z
N ALA A 1 -9.13 33.85 5.16
CA ALA A 1 -10.49 33.26 5.25
C ALA A 1 -10.30 31.78 5.58
N LEU A 2 -10.81 31.31 6.72
CA LEU A 2 -10.79 29.89 7.07
C LEU A 2 -11.75 29.17 6.12
N GLY A 3 -11.17 28.45 5.15
CA GLY A 3 -11.90 27.78 4.07
C GLY A 3 -12.90 26.79 4.63
N LYS A 4 -14.15 26.85 4.14
CA LYS A 4 -15.14 25.82 4.42
C LYS A 4 -14.69 24.54 3.73
N VAL A 5 -14.07 23.62 4.46
CA VAL A 5 -13.87 22.23 4.02
C VAL A 5 -15.24 21.68 3.63
N SER A 6 -15.38 21.17 2.41
CA SER A 6 -16.66 20.68 1.92
C SER A 6 -17.05 19.39 2.66
N ASN A 7 -18.34 19.07 2.71
CA ASN A 7 -18.78 17.79 3.30
C ASN A 7 -18.21 16.58 2.54
N PHE A 8 -17.85 16.76 1.26
CA PHE A 8 -17.21 15.73 0.45
C PHE A 8 -15.78 15.47 0.90
N ASP A 9 -14.99 16.52 1.15
CA ASP A 9 -13.61 16.39 1.65
C ASP A 9 -13.59 15.72 3.03
N LYS A 10 -14.59 16.01 3.88
CA LYS A 10 -14.74 15.33 5.18
C LYS A 10 -15.02 13.85 5.01
N LEU A 11 -15.89 13.47 4.09
CA LEU A 11 -16.22 12.06 3.84
C LEU A 11 -15.00 11.29 3.31
N LEU A 12 -14.22 11.88 2.40
CA LEU A 12 -12.99 11.28 1.90
C LEU A 12 -11.98 11.08 3.04
N ALA A 13 -11.78 12.11 3.86
CA ALA A 13 -10.90 12.01 5.02
C ALA A 13 -11.38 10.93 6.00
N GLU A 14 -12.69 10.84 6.29
CA GLU A 14 -13.26 9.78 7.13
C GLU A 14 -12.99 8.37 6.56
N GLU A 15 -13.16 8.18 5.25
CA GLU A 15 -12.81 6.92 4.57
C GLU A 15 -11.31 6.61 4.72
N TRP A 16 -10.44 7.61 4.52
CA TRP A 16 -8.99 7.48 4.74
C TRP A 16 -8.67 7.05 6.18
N PHE A 17 -9.19 7.77 7.17
CA PHE A 17 -9.00 7.43 8.59
C PHE A 17 -9.54 6.03 8.94
N SER A 18 -10.62 5.59 8.29
CA SER A 18 -11.18 4.26 8.55
C SER A 18 -10.25 3.11 8.13
N VAL A 19 -9.42 3.31 7.10
CA VAL A 19 -8.50 2.28 6.59
C VAL A 19 -7.09 2.42 7.13
N THR A 20 -6.64 3.63 7.44
CA THR A 20 -5.31 3.88 8.03
C THR A 20 -5.32 3.82 9.55
N ASN A 21 -6.49 3.97 10.18
CA ASN A 21 -6.64 4.22 11.60
C ASN A 21 -5.82 5.45 12.07
N GLY A 22 -5.63 6.43 11.18
CA GLY A 22 -4.86 7.65 11.42
C GLY A 22 -3.36 7.42 11.60
N THR A 23 -2.81 6.32 11.07
CA THR A 23 -1.37 6.09 11.14
C THR A 23 -0.60 6.94 10.13
N GLU A 24 0.55 7.45 10.57
CA GLU A 24 1.57 8.10 9.74
C GLU A 24 2.80 7.19 9.56
N ASP A 25 2.71 5.91 9.98
CA ASP A 25 3.81 4.97 9.86
C ASP A 25 3.95 4.47 8.41
N ASP A 26 5.09 4.76 7.80
CA ASP A 26 5.37 4.41 6.40
C ASP A 26 5.19 2.92 6.11
N ALA A 27 5.60 2.01 7.01
CA ALA A 27 5.48 0.58 6.79
C ALA A 27 4.01 0.12 6.81
N LEU A 28 3.17 0.72 7.65
CA LEU A 28 1.72 0.47 7.65
C LEU A 28 1.05 1.01 6.39
N LEU A 29 1.43 2.21 5.95
CA LEU A 29 0.91 2.84 4.73
C LEU A 29 1.33 2.06 3.47
N LEU A 30 2.60 1.66 3.36
CA LEU A 30 3.09 0.83 2.25
C LEU A 30 2.42 -0.56 2.22
N THR A 31 2.13 -1.13 3.39
CA THR A 31 1.35 -2.39 3.47
C THR A 31 -0.06 -2.22 2.91
N LEU A 32 -0.71 -1.10 3.25
CA LEU A 32 -2.03 -0.74 2.75
C LEU A 32 -2.01 -0.55 1.22
N PHE A 33 -1.03 0.20 0.70
CA PHE A 33 -0.85 0.45 -0.72
C PHE A 33 -0.57 -0.84 -1.49
N LEU A 34 0.27 -1.73 -0.96
CA LEU A 34 0.55 -3.04 -1.55
C LEU A 34 -0.72 -3.91 -1.63
N CYS A 35 -1.58 -3.88 -0.61
CA CYS A 35 -2.87 -4.58 -0.65
C CYS A 35 -3.73 -4.07 -1.81
N VAL A 36 -3.86 -2.75 -1.95
CA VAL A 36 -4.64 -2.14 -3.03
C VAL A 36 -4.03 -2.42 -4.41
N ALA A 37 -2.71 -2.26 -4.54
CA ALA A 37 -1.96 -2.52 -5.76
C ALA A 37 -2.10 -3.99 -6.25
N SER A 38 -2.38 -4.91 -5.34
CA SER A 38 -2.59 -6.33 -5.62
C SER A 38 -4.06 -6.76 -5.67
N GLY A 39 -5.00 -5.81 -5.49
CA GLY A 39 -6.44 -6.09 -5.47
C GLY A 39 -6.89 -6.92 -4.26
N LEU A 40 -6.14 -6.90 -3.16
CA LEU A 40 -6.56 -7.43 -1.87
C LEU A 40 -7.36 -6.37 -1.08
N ALA A 41 -8.06 -6.83 -0.03
CA ALA A 41 -8.73 -5.92 0.88
C ALA A 41 -7.70 -4.99 1.56
N PRO A 42 -7.96 -3.67 1.68
CA PRO A 42 -7.04 -2.72 2.30
C PRO A 42 -6.85 -3.03 3.79
N LYS A 43 -5.59 -3.08 4.24
CA LYS A 43 -5.21 -3.29 5.64
C LYS A 43 -3.74 -2.93 5.85
N THR A 44 -3.40 -2.60 7.08
CA THR A 44 -2.07 -2.17 7.51
C THR A 44 -1.18 -3.32 8.01
N GLU A 45 -1.63 -4.58 7.87
CA GLU A 45 -0.92 -5.75 8.35
C GLU A 45 -1.13 -6.95 7.40
N LEU A 46 -0.04 -7.63 7.05
CA LEU A 46 -0.07 -8.84 6.22
C LEU A 46 0.57 -10.02 6.93
N LYS A 47 -0.07 -11.19 6.87
CA LYS A 47 0.62 -12.47 7.11
C LYS A 47 1.49 -12.79 5.89
N ILE A 48 2.54 -13.59 6.11
CA ILE A 48 3.42 -14.07 5.01
C ILE A 48 2.61 -14.70 3.86
N SER A 49 1.56 -15.49 4.15
CA SER A 49 0.71 -16.09 3.12
C SER A 49 -0.05 -15.06 2.28
N GLU A 50 -0.45 -13.95 2.88
CA GLU A 50 -1.19 -12.88 2.22
C GLU A 50 -0.25 -11.99 1.39
N ALA A 51 0.96 -11.72 1.89
CA ALA A 51 2.01 -11.06 1.11
C ALA A 51 2.37 -11.87 -0.14
N LYS A 52 2.53 -13.20 -0.02
CA LYS A 52 2.73 -14.09 -1.17
C LYS A 52 1.56 -14.03 -2.16
N LYS A 53 0.33 -13.98 -1.66
CA LYS A 53 -0.87 -13.81 -2.50
C LYS A 53 -0.87 -12.46 -3.22
N ALA A 54 -0.45 -11.39 -2.55
CA ALA A 54 -0.32 -10.07 -3.16
C ALA A 54 0.64 -10.10 -4.35
N VAL A 55 1.82 -10.71 -4.18
CA VAL A 55 2.80 -10.88 -5.26
C VAL A 55 2.23 -11.73 -6.40
N SER A 56 1.54 -12.83 -6.11
CA SER A 56 0.89 -13.65 -7.15
C SER A 56 -0.09 -12.83 -7.98
N ASN A 57 -0.99 -12.10 -7.31
CA ASN A 57 -1.97 -11.25 -7.98
C ASN A 57 -1.30 -10.19 -8.86
N ILE A 58 -0.23 -9.54 -8.37
CA ILE A 58 0.52 -8.55 -9.14
C ILE A 58 1.18 -9.18 -10.38
N ARG A 59 1.75 -10.38 -10.27
CA ARG A 59 2.36 -11.08 -11.41
C ARG A 59 1.35 -11.55 -12.46
N GLU A 60 0.12 -11.84 -12.03
CA GLU A 60 -0.99 -12.24 -12.89
C GLU A 60 -1.67 -11.06 -13.58
N LYS A 61 -1.94 -9.98 -12.83
CA LYS A 61 -2.82 -8.88 -13.27
C LYS A 61 -2.07 -7.57 -13.54
N GLY A 62 -0.79 -7.50 -13.19
CA GLY A 62 -0.04 -6.25 -13.10
C GLY A 62 -0.29 -5.51 -11.79
N ILE A 63 0.43 -4.40 -11.62
CA ILE A 63 0.28 -3.49 -10.48
C ILE A 63 -0.92 -2.59 -10.75
N LEU A 64 -1.91 -2.58 -9.84
CA LEU A 64 -3.09 -1.72 -9.94
C LEU A 64 -2.79 -0.28 -9.47
N GLU A 65 -1.82 0.39 -10.11
CA GLU A 65 -1.34 1.72 -9.69
C GLU A 65 -2.47 2.75 -9.56
N LYS A 66 -3.45 2.72 -10.48
CA LYS A 66 -4.60 3.64 -10.45
C LYS A 66 -5.44 3.50 -9.18
N GLU A 67 -5.56 2.30 -8.62
CA GLU A 67 -6.34 2.09 -7.41
C GLU A 67 -5.60 2.61 -6.17
N VAL A 68 -4.26 2.55 -6.17
CA VAL A 68 -3.44 3.16 -5.11
C VAL A 68 -3.57 4.68 -5.14
N LEU A 69 -3.48 5.31 -6.31
CA LEU A 69 -3.62 6.76 -6.45
C LEU A 69 -5.01 7.23 -5.99
N LYS A 70 -6.09 6.53 -6.37
CA LYS A 70 -7.45 6.82 -5.89
C LYS A 70 -7.60 6.69 -4.38
N LEU A 71 -6.84 5.79 -3.74
CA LEU A 71 -6.83 5.69 -2.29
C LEU A 71 -6.10 6.89 -1.66
N ILE A 72 -4.94 7.25 -2.20
CA ILE A 72 -4.16 8.41 -1.71
C ILE A 72 -4.96 9.71 -1.87
N GLU A 73 -5.70 9.89 -2.95
CA GLU A 73 -6.58 11.05 -3.19
C GLU A 73 -7.64 11.28 -2.09
N LYS A 74 -7.90 10.29 -1.23
CA LYS A 74 -8.82 10.42 -0.09
C LYS A 74 -8.19 11.01 1.16
N ALA A 75 -6.86 11.02 1.24
CA ALA A 75 -6.13 11.55 2.38
C ALA A 75 -6.31 13.07 2.52
N PRO A 76 -6.05 13.63 3.72
CA PRO A 76 -5.96 15.07 3.90
C PRO A 76 -5.02 15.72 2.88
N HIS A 77 -5.42 16.89 2.37
CA HIS A 77 -4.69 17.56 1.27
C HIS A 77 -3.21 17.80 1.59
N GLU A 78 -2.89 18.06 2.85
CA GLU A 78 -1.53 18.30 3.34
C GLU A 78 -0.63 17.05 3.32
N GLU A 79 -1.21 15.84 3.30
CA GLU A 79 -0.48 14.57 3.25
C GLU A 79 -0.25 14.06 1.82
N LEU A 80 -1.01 14.56 0.83
CA LEU A 80 -1.03 13.99 -0.53
C LEU A 80 0.35 13.91 -1.18
N GLU A 81 1.12 15.00 -1.13
CA GLU A 81 2.45 15.06 -1.75
C GLU A 81 3.40 14.03 -1.13
N GLN A 82 3.39 13.92 0.20
CA GLN A 82 4.22 12.97 0.94
C GLN A 82 3.82 11.52 0.63
N LEU A 83 2.51 11.22 0.60
CA LEU A 83 2.02 9.87 0.31
C LEU A 83 2.31 9.45 -1.14
N LEU A 84 2.21 10.37 -2.09
CA LEU A 84 2.58 10.13 -3.49
C LEU A 84 4.08 9.85 -3.63
N ALA A 85 4.92 10.63 -2.95
CA ALA A 85 6.37 10.42 -2.94
C ALA A 85 6.72 9.06 -2.31
N LEU A 86 6.16 8.75 -1.12
CA LEU A 86 6.35 7.48 -0.43
C LEU A 86 6.00 6.29 -1.33
N TRP A 87 4.85 6.34 -2.01
CA TRP A 87 4.46 5.27 -2.93
C TRP A 87 5.37 5.19 -4.16
N SER A 88 5.73 6.33 -4.75
CA SER A 88 6.60 6.39 -5.93
C SER A 88 7.97 5.78 -5.64
N ASP A 89 8.60 6.19 -4.54
CA ASP A 89 9.92 5.71 -4.14
C ASP A 89 9.89 4.20 -3.89
N PHE A 90 8.89 3.72 -3.14
CA PHE A 90 8.72 2.30 -2.88
C PHE A 90 8.48 1.50 -4.16
N ILE A 91 7.54 1.92 -5.02
CA ILE A 91 7.13 1.10 -6.15
C ILE A 91 8.20 1.01 -7.23
N ASP A 92 9.02 2.06 -7.40
CA ASP A 92 10.13 2.07 -8.34
C ASP A 92 11.24 1.08 -7.93
N GLU A 93 11.55 1.00 -6.63
CA GLU A 93 12.46 -0.02 -6.09
C GLU A 93 11.85 -1.43 -6.07
N ALA A 94 10.54 -1.54 -5.79
CA ALA A 94 9.85 -2.83 -5.65
C ALA A 94 9.56 -3.52 -6.99
N LYS A 95 9.28 -2.74 -8.04
CA LYS A 95 8.83 -3.21 -9.37
C LYS A 95 9.66 -4.37 -9.93
N PRO A 96 11.01 -4.32 -9.95
CA PRO A 96 11.83 -5.41 -10.46
C PRO A 96 11.55 -6.73 -9.74
N PHE A 97 11.36 -6.72 -8.41
CA PHE A 97 11.12 -7.93 -7.62
C PHE A 97 9.66 -8.41 -7.71
N LEU A 98 8.71 -7.48 -7.68
CA LEU A 98 7.28 -7.77 -7.76
C LEU A 98 6.92 -8.43 -9.10
N LEU A 99 7.52 -7.97 -10.19
CA LEU A 99 7.22 -8.44 -11.55
C LEU A 99 8.15 -9.57 -12.03
N ASP A 100 9.21 -9.90 -11.30
CA ASP A 100 10.12 -11.00 -11.64
C ASP A 100 9.44 -12.37 -11.49
N LYS A 101 8.99 -12.93 -12.61
CA LYS A 101 8.37 -14.27 -12.66
C LYS A 101 9.38 -15.41 -12.47
N THR A 102 10.68 -15.14 -12.53
CA THR A 102 11.75 -16.14 -12.35
C THR A 102 12.06 -16.42 -10.88
N ASP A 103 11.72 -15.51 -9.97
CA ASP A 103 11.73 -15.76 -8.52
C ASP A 103 10.53 -16.63 -8.10
N GLU A 104 10.55 -17.90 -8.51
CA GLU A 104 9.50 -18.90 -8.22
C GLU A 104 9.33 -19.15 -6.72
N LYS A 105 10.42 -19.01 -5.95
CA LYS A 105 10.40 -19.21 -4.49
C LYS A 105 10.06 -17.94 -3.71
N LEU A 106 9.82 -16.82 -4.40
CA LEU A 106 9.52 -15.52 -3.83
C LEU A 106 10.57 -15.05 -2.81
N LYS A 107 11.84 -15.41 -2.98
CA LYS A 107 12.87 -15.10 -1.98
C LYS A 107 13.22 -13.62 -1.95
N GLN A 108 13.52 -13.03 -3.12
CA GLN A 108 14.00 -11.66 -3.20
C GLN A 108 12.87 -10.69 -2.90
N VAL A 109 11.71 -10.93 -3.51
CA VAL A 109 10.52 -10.11 -3.27
C VAL A 109 10.07 -10.14 -1.81
N MET A 110 10.11 -11.31 -1.15
CA MET A 110 9.70 -11.38 0.26
C MET A 110 10.71 -10.73 1.21
N LEU A 111 12.01 -10.75 0.89
CA LEU A 111 13.02 -10.01 1.68
C LEU A 111 12.73 -8.51 1.61
N PHE A 112 12.59 -7.99 0.38
CA PHE A 112 12.26 -6.59 0.14
C PHE A 112 10.96 -6.19 0.88
N LEU A 113 9.88 -6.97 0.74
CA LEU A 113 8.62 -6.62 1.38
C LEU A 113 8.68 -6.68 2.92
N VAL A 114 9.53 -7.51 3.53
CA VAL A 114 9.68 -7.54 5.00
C VAL A 114 10.45 -6.33 5.52
N ASP A 115 11.30 -5.72 4.70
CA ASP A 115 12.08 -4.54 5.09
C ASP A 115 11.24 -3.25 5.03
N TYR A 116 10.24 -3.18 4.14
CA TYR A 116 9.45 -1.96 3.88
C TYR A 116 7.98 -2.07 4.28
N CYS A 117 7.43 -3.27 4.52
CA CYS A 117 6.04 -3.46 4.88
C CYS A 117 5.89 -4.18 6.23
N ASN A 118 4.75 -3.96 6.88
CA ASN A 118 4.36 -4.63 8.11
C ASN A 118 3.88 -6.07 7.83
N ILE A 119 4.85 -6.96 7.62
CA ILE A 119 4.62 -8.40 7.45
C ILE A 119 4.82 -9.12 8.77
N GLN A 120 3.73 -9.67 9.28
CA GLN A 120 3.74 -10.47 10.48
C GLN A 120 4.43 -11.80 10.24
N LYS A 121 5.43 -12.05 11.07
CA LYS A 121 6.04 -13.37 11.22
C LYS A 121 5.00 -14.32 11.82
N ALA A 122 4.95 -15.55 11.34
CA ALA A 122 4.09 -16.56 11.94
C ALA A 122 4.44 -16.68 13.43
N LYS A 123 3.45 -16.60 14.31
CA LYS A 123 3.62 -16.99 15.72
C LYS A 123 3.99 -18.47 15.72
N LYS A 124 5.20 -18.78 16.21
CA LYS A 124 5.67 -20.15 16.41
C LYS A 124 4.83 -20.86 17.48
#